data_AF-A0A3M2GU77-F1
#
_entry.id   AF-A0A3M2GU77-F1
#
_cell.length_a   1.000
_cell.length_b   1.000
_cell.length_c   1.000
_cell.angle_alpha   90.00
_cell.angle_beta   90.00
_cell.angle_gamma   90.00
#
_symmetry.space_group_name_H-M   'P 1'
#
loop_
_entity.id
_entity.type
_entity.pdbx_description
1 polymer ?
#
loop_
_entity_poly.entity_id
_entity_poly.type
_entity_poly.pdbx_seq_one_letter_code
_entity_poly.pdbx_strand_id
1 'polypeptide(L)'
;GERASYIASHPNFREGINQFFRGLVGSSQVVAEGRDAGSHIFPEADLKVFLTASPEERARRRWEQLRSQGMQMDYKEILRAVIERDERDKNRPIYPFRPAEGAIIIDTSNMPIEEAVQRILSLVRERV
;
A
#
# COMPACT_ATOMS: atom_id res chain seq x y z
N GLY A 1 -3.85 6.48 12.23
CA GLY A 1 -3.46 5.13 11.80
C GLY A 1 -4.33 4.07 12.44
N GLU A 2 -4.26 3.93 13.77
CA GLU A 2 -4.89 2.82 14.51
C GLU A 2 -6.42 2.79 14.45
N ARG A 3 -7.11 3.93 14.64
CA ARG A 3 -8.59 4.00 14.51
C ARG A 3 -9.10 3.62 13.12
N ALA A 4 -8.41 4.09 12.07
CA ALA A 4 -8.73 3.71 10.69
C ALA A 4 -8.51 2.21 10.45
N SER A 5 -7.43 1.65 11.00
CA SER A 5 -7.18 0.22 10.99
C SER A 5 -8.31 -0.53 11.69
N TYR A 6 -8.74 -0.12 12.89
CA TYR A 6 -9.83 -0.75 13.63
C TYR A 6 -11.16 -0.74 12.85
N ILE A 7 -11.58 0.41 12.33
CA ILE A 7 -12.82 0.54 11.55
C ILE A 7 -12.79 -0.39 10.34
N ALA A 8 -11.66 -0.40 9.61
CA ALA A 8 -11.48 -1.27 8.46
C ALA A 8 -11.58 -2.78 8.79
N SER A 9 -11.62 -3.22 10.05
CA SER A 9 -11.78 -4.65 10.38
C SER A 9 -13.20 -5.15 10.18
N HIS A 10 -14.19 -4.25 10.13
CA HIS A 10 -15.61 -4.60 10.16
C HIS A 10 -16.07 -5.02 8.77
N PRO A 11 -16.53 -6.27 8.57
CA PRO A 11 -16.83 -6.81 7.24
C PRO A 11 -17.86 -5.98 6.47
N ASN A 12 -18.97 -5.61 7.11
CA ASN A 12 -20.07 -4.87 6.46
C ASN A 12 -19.63 -3.47 6.01
N PHE A 13 -18.81 -2.78 6.81
CA PHE A 13 -18.27 -1.48 6.43
C PHE A 13 -17.30 -1.61 5.24
N ARG A 14 -16.46 -2.65 5.26
CA ARG A 14 -15.51 -2.94 4.19
C ARG A 14 -16.21 -3.25 2.87
N GLU A 15 -17.25 -4.08 2.90
CA GLU A 15 -17.98 -4.44 1.68
C GLU A 15 -18.64 -3.22 1.04
N GLY A 16 -19.24 -2.33 1.85
CA GLY A 16 -19.78 -1.07 1.35
C GLY A 16 -18.72 -0.17 0.70
N ILE A 17 -17.54 -0.07 1.31
CA ILE A 17 -16.41 0.70 0.75
C ILE A 17 -15.87 0.05 -0.54
N ASN A 18 -15.78 -1.27 -0.60
CA ASN A 18 -15.34 -1.99 -1.79
C ASN A 18 -16.30 -1.75 -2.97
N GLN A 19 -17.61 -1.83 -2.73
CA GLN A 19 -18.62 -1.53 -3.74
C GLN A 19 -18.55 -0.08 -4.20
N PHE A 20 -18.35 0.86 -3.27
CA PHE A 20 -18.13 2.27 -3.60
C PHE A 20 -16.92 2.46 -4.53
N PHE A 21 -15.76 1.89 -4.20
CA PHE A 21 -14.57 2.00 -5.05
C PHE A 21 -14.77 1.37 -6.42
N ARG A 22 -15.42 0.20 -6.50
CA ARG A 22 -15.73 -0.45 -7.78
C ARG A 22 -16.65 0.40 -8.65
N GLY A 23 -17.62 1.08 -8.03
CA GLY A 23 -18.53 2.01 -8.73
C GLY A 23 -17.83 3.24 -9.31
N LEU A 24 -16.68 3.65 -8.77
CA LEU A 24 -15.93 4.81 -9.26
C LEU A 24 -15.15 4.54 -10.56
N VAL A 25 -14.80 3.29 -10.87
CA VAL A 25 -13.93 2.97 -12.00
C VAL A 25 -14.63 3.22 -13.34
N GLY A 26 -15.93 2.90 -13.45
CA GLY A 26 -16.72 3.13 -14.67
C GLY A 26 -16.00 2.64 -15.93
N SER A 27 -15.93 3.49 -16.96
CA SER A 27 -15.18 3.25 -18.19
C SER A 27 -13.82 3.97 -18.24
N SER A 28 -13.32 4.46 -17.09
CA SER A 28 -12.08 5.25 -17.03
C SER A 28 -10.89 4.38 -16.66
N GLN A 29 -9.69 4.77 -17.10
CA GLN A 29 -8.45 4.21 -16.57
C GLN A 29 -8.19 4.78 -15.18
N VAL A 30 -8.01 3.92 -14.18
CA VAL A 30 -7.85 4.31 -12.78
C VAL A 30 -6.62 3.65 -12.19
N VAL A 31 -5.83 4.43 -11.44
CA VAL A 31 -4.79 3.89 -10.55
C VAL A 31 -5.37 3.80 -9.15
N ALA A 32 -5.48 2.59 -8.61
CA ALA A 32 -5.93 2.34 -7.25
C ALA A 32 -4.75 2.02 -6.33
N GLU A 33 -4.63 2.75 -5.22
CA GLU A 33 -3.64 2.48 -4.17
C GLU A 33 -4.33 1.93 -2.91
N GLY A 34 -3.82 0.84 -2.35
CA GLY A 34 -4.34 0.26 -1.13
C GLY A 34 -3.61 -1.00 -0.70
N ARG A 35 -3.95 -1.53 0.47
CA ARG A 35 -3.35 -2.77 1.02
C ARG A 35 -3.89 -4.03 0.34
N ASP A 36 -5.15 -4.00 -0.07
CA ASP A 36 -5.90 -5.13 -0.63
C ASP A 36 -6.51 -4.79 -2.01
N ALA A 37 -6.02 -3.73 -2.65
CA ALA A 37 -6.53 -3.24 -3.93
C ALA A 37 -6.49 -4.33 -5.01
N GLY A 38 -5.32 -4.91 -5.30
CA GLY A 38 -5.19 -5.94 -6.33
C GLY A 38 -5.58 -7.36 -5.88
N SER A 39 -5.68 -7.62 -4.57
CA SER A 39 -5.98 -8.95 -4.03
C SER A 39 -7.45 -9.16 -3.71
N HIS A 40 -8.23 -8.08 -3.52
CA HIS A 40 -9.62 -8.18 -3.14
C HIS A 40 -10.55 -7.15 -3.79
N ILE A 41 -10.15 -5.87 -3.87
CA ILE A 41 -11.04 -4.83 -4.42
C ILE A 41 -11.15 -4.99 -5.95
N PHE A 42 -10.01 -5.13 -6.63
CA PHE A 42 -9.86 -5.24 -8.08
C PHE A 42 -9.01 -6.48 -8.44
N PRO A 43 -9.50 -7.71 -8.19
CA PRO A 43 -8.78 -8.93 -8.53
C PRO A 43 -8.56 -9.09 -10.05
N GLU A 44 -9.34 -8.41 -10.89
CA GLU A 44 -9.22 -8.46 -12.36
C GLU A 44 -8.44 -7.27 -12.93
N ALA A 45 -7.69 -6.51 -12.12
CA ALA A 45 -6.92 -5.38 -12.60
C ALA A 45 -5.86 -5.81 -13.64
N ASP A 46 -5.77 -5.07 -14.76
CA ASP A 46 -4.84 -5.34 -15.88
C ASP A 46 -3.37 -5.37 -15.43
N LEU A 47 -3.02 -4.50 -14.48
CA LEU A 47 -1.71 -4.42 -13.86
C LEU A 47 -1.84 -4.35 -12.34
N LYS A 48 -1.16 -5.28 -11.66
CA LYS A 48 -1.03 -5.30 -10.19
C LYS A 48 0.44 -5.13 -9.82
N VAL A 49 0.75 -4.09 -9.04
CA VAL A 49 2.09 -3.84 -8.51
C VAL A 49 2.05 -3.91 -6.99
N PHE A 50 2.96 -4.69 -6.40
CA PHE A 50 3.17 -4.73 -4.96
C PHE A 50 4.48 -4.04 -4.61
N LEU A 51 4.40 -2.83 -4.07
CA LEU A 51 5.57 -2.09 -3.60
C LEU A 51 5.96 -2.56 -2.19
N THR A 52 7.22 -2.91 -2.03
CA THR A 52 7.81 -3.27 -0.73
C THR A 52 9.08 -2.46 -0.47
N ALA A 53 9.50 -2.45 0.79
CA ALA A 53 10.79 -1.93 1.24
C ALA A 53 11.07 -2.44 2.67
N SER A 54 12.33 -2.45 3.06
CA SER A 54 12.73 -2.78 4.43
C SER A 54 12.02 -1.87 5.45
N PRO A 55 11.69 -2.39 6.65
CA PRO A 55 11.12 -1.57 7.72
C PRO A 55 11.97 -0.34 8.05
N GLU A 56 13.29 -0.49 8.02
CA GLU A 56 14.25 0.58 8.29
C GLU A 56 14.14 1.69 7.25
N GLU A 57 14.07 1.37 5.96
CA GLU A 57 13.96 2.37 4.91
C GLU A 57 12.61 3.10 4.98
N ARG A 58 11.51 2.37 5.26
CA ARG A 58 10.19 2.98 5.44
C ARG A 58 10.16 3.89 6.67
N ALA A 59 10.79 3.48 7.76
CA ALA A 59 10.92 4.30 8.96
C ALA A 59 11.77 5.56 8.71
N ARG A 60 12.88 5.44 7.97
CA ARG A 60 13.76 6.56 7.59
C ARG A 60 12.99 7.59 6.75
N ARG A 61 12.32 7.15 5.67
CA ARG A 61 11.50 8.02 4.81
C ARG A 61 10.41 8.74 5.61
N ARG A 62 9.74 8.02 6.53
CA ARG A 62 8.71 8.61 7.39
C ARG A 62 9.28 9.62 8.37
N TRP A 63 10.43 9.32 8.96
CA TRP A 63 11.12 10.22 9.88
C TRP A 63 11.54 11.52 9.19
N GLU A 64 12.11 11.44 7.98
CA GLU A 64 12.48 12.59 7.17
C GLU A 64 11.26 13.44 6.79
N GLN A 65 10.16 12.80 6.39
CA GLN A 65 8.90 13.47 6.09
C GLN A 65 8.35 14.25 7.31
N LEU A 66 8.37 13.65 8.50
CA LEU A 66 7.88 14.30 9.71
C LEU A 66 8.78 15.48 10.10
N ARG A 67 10.10 15.31 9.99
CA ARG A 67 11.08 16.36 10.26
C ARG A 67 10.92 17.55 9.33
N SER A 68 10.66 17.32 8.04
CA SER A 68 10.41 18.40 7.06
C SER A 68 9.11 19.16 7.33
N GLN A 69 8.16 18.54 8.03
CA GLN A 69 6.91 19.15 8.50
C GLN A 69 7.05 19.84 9.88
N GLY A 70 8.27 19.94 10.43
CA GLY A 70 8.54 20.54 11.73
C GLY A 70 8.17 19.66 12.93
N MET A 71 7.80 18.40 12.71
CA MET A 71 7.53 17.43 13.77
C MET A 71 8.81 16.71 14.19
N GLN A 72 9.08 16.66 15.49
CA GLN A 72 10.15 15.84 16.04
C GLN A 72 9.56 14.57 16.63
N MET A 73 9.99 13.42 16.09
CA MET A 73 9.69 12.09 16.60
C MET A 73 10.97 11.26 16.62
N ASP A 74 11.07 10.35 17.57
CA ASP A 74 12.21 9.45 17.65
C ASP A 74 12.16 8.39 16.54
N TYR A 75 13.29 8.14 15.90
CA TYR A 75 13.40 7.17 14.81
C TYR A 75 13.04 5.75 15.30
N LYS A 76 13.45 5.36 16.52
CA LYS A 76 13.17 4.02 17.03
C LYS A 76 11.68 3.82 17.29
N GLU A 77 10.98 4.86 17.75
CA GLU A 77 9.52 4.83 17.89
C GLU A 77 8.81 4.65 16.55
N ILE A 78 9.25 5.37 15.51
CA ILE A 78 8.71 5.22 14.15
C ILE A 78 8.96 3.82 13.62
N LEU A 79 10.19 3.30 13.76
CA LEU A 79 10.54 1.95 13.31
C LEU A 79 9.69 0.88 14.00
N ARG A 80 9.54 0.98 15.32
CA ARG A 80 8.66 0.08 16.10
C ARG A 80 7.23 0.13 15.57
N ALA A 81 6.67 1.33 15.38
CA ALA A 81 5.32 1.50 14.88
C ALA A 81 5.13 0.96 13.45
N VAL A 82 6.16 1.05 12.59
CA VAL A 82 6.15 0.45 11.26
C VAL A 82 6.09 -1.08 11.34
N ILE A 83 6.97 -1.70 12.14
CA ILE A 83 7.02 -3.16 12.30
C ILE A 83 5.71 -3.70 12.89
N GLU A 84 5.21 -3.09 13.97
CA GLU A 84 3.96 -3.50 14.61
C GLU A 84 2.77 -3.39 13.65
N ARG A 85 2.76 -2.35 12.81
CA ARG A 85 1.73 -2.19 11.78
C ARG A 85 1.83 -3.26 10.71
N ASP A 86 3.02 -3.57 10.22
CA ASP A 86 3.19 -4.59 9.19
C ASP A 86 2.75 -5.97 9.69
N GLU A 87 3.13 -6.33 10.91
CA GLU A 87 2.72 -7.60 11.51
C GLU A 87 1.20 -7.66 11.69
N ARG A 88 0.57 -6.56 12.11
CA ARG A 88 -0.89 -6.47 12.19
C ARG A 88 -1.56 -6.58 10.82
N ASP A 89 -1.05 -5.88 9.81
CA ASP A 89 -1.62 -5.83 8.46
C ASP A 89 -1.46 -7.20 7.76
N LYS A 90 -0.32 -7.89 7.92
CA LYS A 90 -0.05 -9.22 7.37
C LYS A 90 -0.90 -10.32 8.02
N ASN A 91 -1.03 -10.30 9.35
CA ASN A 91 -1.72 -11.35 10.10
C ASN A 91 -3.23 -11.11 10.22
N ARG A 92 -3.77 -10.14 9.48
CA ARG A 92 -5.20 -9.82 9.52
C ARG A 92 -6.04 -10.99 8.99
N PRO A 93 -7.10 -11.43 9.68
CA PRO A 93 -7.92 -12.56 9.24
C PRO A 93 -8.69 -12.25 7.95
N ILE A 94 -8.99 -10.98 7.68
CA ILE A 94 -9.76 -10.52 6.52
C ILE A 94 -8.92 -9.52 5.73
N TYR A 95 -8.63 -9.90 4.49
CA TYR A 95 -7.80 -9.17 3.52
C TYR A 95 -6.42 -8.83 4.09
N PRO A 96 -5.58 -9.85 4.35
CA PRO A 96 -4.22 -9.65 4.83
C PRO A 96 -3.39 -8.88 3.79
N PHE A 97 -2.47 -8.04 4.26
CA PHE A 97 -1.53 -7.34 3.39
C PHE A 97 -0.50 -8.33 2.83
N ARG A 98 -0.74 -8.78 1.60
CA ARG A 98 0.12 -9.69 0.86
C ARG A 98 0.07 -9.36 -0.64
N PRO A 99 1.10 -9.73 -1.42
CA PRO A 99 1.02 -9.64 -2.87
C PRO A 99 -0.22 -10.37 -3.41
N ALA A 100 -0.92 -9.73 -4.34
CA ALA A 100 -2.00 -10.38 -5.07
C ALA A 100 -1.44 -11.43 -6.03
N GLU A 101 -2.28 -12.39 -6.42
CA GLU A 101 -1.91 -13.31 -7.49
C GLU A 101 -1.63 -12.55 -8.79
N GLY A 102 -0.49 -12.89 -9.43
CA GLY A 102 0.01 -12.21 -10.63
C GLY A 102 0.62 -10.82 -10.39
N ALA A 103 0.73 -10.36 -9.14
CA ALA A 103 1.32 -9.05 -8.85
C ALA A 103 2.84 -9.03 -9.09
N ILE A 104 3.31 -7.95 -9.71
CA ILE A 104 4.73 -7.66 -9.88
C ILE A 104 5.24 -7.02 -8.59
N ILE A 105 6.20 -7.67 -7.94
CA ILE A 105 6.81 -7.16 -6.71
C ILE A 105 7.96 -6.23 -7.07
N ILE A 106 7.94 -5.02 -6.51
CA ILE A 106 9.04 -4.05 -6.65
C ILE A 106 9.53 -3.69 -5.26
N ASP A 107 10.77 -4.08 -4.96
CA ASP A 107 11.48 -3.66 -3.75
C ASP A 107 12.12 -2.30 -3.99
N THR A 108 11.73 -1.32 -3.18
CA THR A 108 12.21 0.05 -3.27
C THR A 108 13.24 0.39 -2.18
N SER A 109 13.73 -0.59 -1.41
CA SER A 109 14.63 -0.36 -0.25
C SER A 109 15.87 0.47 -0.61
N ASN A 110 16.45 0.23 -1.78
CA ASN A 110 17.63 0.94 -2.29
C ASN A 110 17.35 1.61 -3.64
N MET A 111 16.10 1.99 -3.88
CA MET A 111 15.64 2.53 -5.17
C MET A 111 15.21 3.99 -5.01
N PRO A 112 15.77 4.92 -5.80
CA PRO A 112 15.26 6.29 -5.90
C PRO A 112 13.81 6.33 -6.39
N ILE A 113 13.09 7.40 -6.05
CA ILE A 113 11.67 7.55 -6.43
C ILE A 113 11.51 7.59 -7.96
N GLU A 114 12.42 8.25 -8.67
CA GLU A 114 12.39 8.36 -10.13
C GLU A 114 12.50 6.99 -10.79
N GLU A 115 13.37 6.12 -10.28
CA GLU A 115 13.54 4.76 -10.79
C GLU A 115 12.28 3.92 -10.54
N ALA A 116 11.70 4.01 -9.34
CA ALA A 116 10.44 3.32 -9.03
C ALA A 116 9.30 3.77 -9.96
N VAL A 117 9.18 5.08 -10.21
CA VAL A 117 8.20 5.64 -11.13
C VAL A 117 8.43 5.15 -12.56
N GLN A 118 9.66 5.21 -13.07
CA GLN A 118 9.96 4.75 -14.43
C GLN A 118 9.67 3.26 -14.62
N ARG A 119 9.97 2.44 -13.60
CA ARG A 119 9.66 1.02 -13.63
C ARG A 119 8.16 0.76 -13.72
N ILE A 120 7.35 1.46 -12.92
CA ILE A 120 5.89 1.34 -12.99
C ILE A 120 5.36 1.81 -14.36
N LEU A 121 5.86 2.94 -14.87
CA LEU A 121 5.44 3.45 -16.19
C LEU A 121 5.80 2.49 -17.35
N SER A 122 6.93 1.78 -17.26
CA SER A 122 7.27 0.74 -18.23
C SER A 122 6.25 -0.40 -18.20
N LEU A 123 5.92 -0.88 -16.99
CA LEU A 123 4.94 -1.95 -16.82
C LEU A 123 3.54 -1.56 -17.33
N VAL A 124 3.13 -0.30 -17.14
CA VAL A 124 1.88 0.22 -17.70
C VAL A 124 1.92 0.13 -19.23
N ARG A 125 2.96 0.66 -19.87
CA ARG A 125 3.08 0.62 -21.36
C ARG A 125 3.12 -0.78 -21.95
N GLU A 126 3.60 -1.77 -21.20
CA GLU A 126 3.70 -3.15 -21.65
C GLU A 126 2.39 -3.95 -21.49
N ARG A 127 1.51 -3.55 -20.57
CA ARG A 127 0.38 -4.38 -20.12
C ARG A 127 -0.99 -3.71 -20.21
N VAL A 128 -1.04 -2.39 -20.37
CA VAL A 128 -2.26 -1.57 -20.40
C VAL A 128 -2.25 -0.70 -21.65
#